data_AF-A0AAD8Y068-F1
#
_entry.id   AF-A0AAD8Y068-F1
#
_cell.length_a   1.000
_cell.length_b   1.000
_cell.length_c   1.000
_cell.angle_alpha   90.00
_cell.angle_beta   90.00
_cell.angle_gamma   90.00
#
_symmetry.space_group_name_H-M   'P 1'
#
loop_
_entity.id
_entity.type
_entity.pdbx_description
1 polymer ?
#
loop_
_entity_poly.entity_id
_entity_poly.type
_entity_poly.pdbx_seq_one_letter_code
_entity_poly.pdbx_strand_id
1 'polypeptide(L)'
;MALVLPGDEQLVTPFTFYTMSQCRPCNLDIKGNGSRSNFEHGFPGLECIHCAGPSSRKFFYRSADILAGNYAHIPNHLLSCAAAPASLKTTLTELKQRHQTQKHHLHKGDQKSFFQNIWNRLHQESNEDETMGEVGQVAEI
;
A
#
# COMPACT_ATOMS: atom_id res chain seq x y z
N MET A 1 5.26 -5.51 10.57
CA MET A 1 4.31 -6.41 9.86
C MET A 1 4.61 -6.38 8.36
N ALA A 2 4.31 -7.45 7.60
CA ALA A 2 4.51 -7.44 6.14
C ALA A 2 3.27 -6.90 5.43
N LEU A 3 3.45 -5.92 4.53
CA LEU A 3 2.34 -5.29 3.80
C LEU A 3 1.60 -6.28 2.89
N VAL A 4 2.35 -7.10 2.17
CA VAL A 4 1.86 -8.15 1.28
C VAL A 4 2.12 -9.51 1.93
N LEU A 5 1.12 -10.38 1.96
CA LEU A 5 1.24 -11.74 2.51
C LEU A 5 1.29 -12.78 1.39
N PRO A 6 1.90 -13.96 1.61
CA PRO A 6 1.99 -15.00 0.58
C PRO A 6 0.64 -15.41 -0.02
N GLY A 7 -0.42 -15.45 0.79
CA GLY A 7 -1.78 -15.79 0.32
C GLY A 7 -2.38 -14.76 -0.65
N ASP A 8 -1.85 -13.53 -0.69
CA ASP A 8 -2.32 -12.50 -1.62
C ASP A 8 -1.82 -12.70 -3.05
N GLU A 9 -0.81 -13.56 -3.28
CA GLU A 9 -0.20 -13.78 -4.59
C GLU A 9 -1.21 -14.28 -5.63
N GLN A 10 -2.19 -15.08 -5.19
CA GLN A 10 -3.22 -15.64 -6.08
C GLN A 10 -4.24 -14.59 -6.53
N LEU A 11 -4.33 -13.45 -5.83
CA LEU A 11 -5.34 -12.42 -6.09
C LEU A 11 -4.91 -11.43 -7.19
N VAL A 12 -3.64 -11.44 -7.56
CA VAL A 12 -3.08 -10.46 -8.49
C VAL A 12 -2.02 -11.09 -9.39
N THR A 13 -1.64 -10.37 -10.43
CA THR A 13 -0.52 -10.80 -11.27
C THR A 13 0.80 -10.75 -10.47
N PRO A 14 1.80 -11.57 -10.82
CA PRO A 14 3.14 -11.50 -10.24
C PRO A 14 3.76 -10.09 -10.33
N PHE A 15 3.46 -9.33 -11.39
CA PHE A 15 3.88 -7.93 -11.51
C PHE A 15 3.34 -7.06 -10.37
N THR A 16 2.04 -7.15 -10.08
CA THR A 16 1.40 -6.36 -9.02
C THR A 16 1.88 -6.81 -7.64
N PHE A 17 1.95 -8.13 -7.41
CA PHE A 17 2.46 -8.70 -6.16
C PHE A 17 3.90 -8.23 -5.87
N TYR A 18 4.79 -8.41 -6.86
CA TYR A 18 6.18 -8.01 -6.75
C TYR A 18 6.34 -6.50 -6.58
N THR A 19 5.53 -5.69 -7.26
CA THR A 19 5.54 -4.22 -7.09
C THR A 19 5.20 -3.83 -5.66
N MET A 20 4.13 -4.39 -5.10
CA MET A 20 3.65 -4.01 -3.76
C MET A 20 4.58 -4.52 -2.65
N SER A 21 5.34 -5.60 -2.88
CA SER A 21 6.36 -6.06 -1.93
C SER A 21 7.59 -5.14 -1.85
N GLN A 22 7.73 -4.18 -2.77
CA GLN A 22 8.78 -3.13 -2.72
C GLN A 22 8.33 -1.88 -1.94
N CYS A 23 7.20 -1.96 -1.25
CA CYS A 23 6.67 -0.91 -0.40
C CYS A 23 6.57 -1.37 1.06
N ARG A 24 6.66 -0.41 1.97
CA ARG A 24 6.36 -0.59 3.40
C ARG A 24 5.30 0.41 3.86
N PRO A 25 4.54 0.11 4.93
CA PRO A 25 3.67 1.09 5.58
C PRO A 25 4.48 2.31 6.03
N CYS A 26 3.88 3.49 5.95
CA CYS A 26 4.40 4.72 6.54
C CYS A 26 3.25 5.64 6.95
N ASN A 27 3.52 6.57 7.86
CA ASN A 27 2.56 7.60 8.23
C ASN A 27 2.97 8.97 7.66
N LEU A 28 1.98 9.83 7.43
CA LEU A 28 2.21 11.21 7.00
C LEU A 28 2.83 12.03 8.14
N ASP A 29 4.13 12.32 8.00
CA ASP A 29 4.92 13.17 8.91
C ASP A 29 4.76 14.63 8.46
N ILE A 30 3.88 15.40 9.09
CA ILE A 30 3.66 16.80 8.69
C ILE A 30 4.81 17.66 9.23
N LYS A 31 5.88 17.77 8.45
CA LYS A 31 6.82 18.91 8.48
C LYS A 31 7.28 19.40 7.08
N GLY A 32 6.68 18.92 6.00
CA GLY A 32 7.04 19.31 4.62
C GLY A 32 5.91 20.06 3.90
N ASN A 33 6.18 21.31 3.52
CA ASN A 33 5.25 22.23 2.86
C ASN A 33 4.54 21.66 1.61
N GLY A 34 3.22 21.66 1.67
CA GLY A 34 2.38 21.70 0.47
C GLY A 34 0.90 21.77 0.80
N SER A 35 0.24 22.87 0.45
CA SER A 35 -1.20 23.14 0.57
C SER A 35 -2.10 22.21 -0.27
N ARG A 36 -1.74 20.94 -0.48
CA ARG A 36 -2.41 20.00 -1.39
C ARG A 36 -2.71 18.62 -0.79
N SER A 37 -2.34 18.33 0.46
CA SER A 37 -2.71 17.07 1.11
C SER A 37 -3.98 17.27 1.95
N ASN A 38 -5.11 16.75 1.49
CA ASN A 38 -6.35 16.60 2.27
C ASN A 38 -6.23 15.49 3.36
N PHE A 39 -5.02 15.11 3.75
CA PHE A 39 -4.76 14.01 4.66
C PHE A 39 -4.28 14.57 5.99
N GLU A 40 -4.79 14.01 7.08
CA GLU A 40 -4.44 14.40 8.43
C GLU A 40 -3.03 13.91 8.80
N HIS A 41 -2.45 14.53 9.83
CA HIS A 41 -1.18 14.06 10.39
C HIS A 41 -1.31 12.60 10.80
N GLY A 42 -0.29 11.80 10.50
CA GLY A 42 -0.31 10.38 10.84
C GLY A 42 -1.08 9.51 9.84
N PHE A 43 -1.72 10.09 8.80
CA PHE A 43 -2.49 9.30 7.83
C PHE A 43 -1.63 8.18 7.20
N PRO A 44 -2.11 6.93 7.19
CA PRO A 44 -1.33 5.79 6.73
C PRO A 44 -1.19 5.78 5.20
N GLY A 45 -0.03 5.33 4.74
CA GLY A 45 0.34 5.30 3.34
C GLY A 45 1.44 4.30 3.06
N LEU A 46 1.99 4.40 1.85
CA LEU A 46 3.01 3.50 1.34
C LEU A 46 4.29 4.27 1.07
N GLU A 47 5.42 3.70 1.45
CA GLU A 47 6.75 4.24 1.15
C GLU A 47 7.57 3.22 0.36
N CYS A 48 8.31 3.70 -0.64
CA CYS A 48 9.29 2.88 -1.34
C CYS A 48 10.44 2.46 -0.40
N ILE A 49 10.72 1.15 -0.32
CA ILE A 49 11.79 0.63 0.57
C ILE A 49 13.21 0.97 0.08
N HIS A 50 13.35 1.32 -1.20
CA HIS A 50 14.66 1.51 -1.84
C HIS A 50 15.21 2.91 -1.66
N CYS A 51 14.37 3.94 -1.83
CA CYS A 51 14.75 5.34 -1.59
C CYS A 51 14.43 5.79 -0.17
N ALA A 52 14.45 4.87 0.81
CA ALA A 52 14.12 5.15 2.20
C ALA A 52 14.94 6.32 2.76
N GLY A 53 14.30 7.21 3.51
CA GLY A 53 14.91 8.41 4.09
C GLY A 53 14.00 9.65 4.00
N PRO A 54 14.52 10.86 4.33
CA PRO A 54 13.73 12.09 4.36
C PRO A 54 13.07 12.46 3.01
N SER A 55 13.66 11.99 1.91
CA SER A 55 13.18 12.23 0.54
C SER A 55 12.59 10.98 -0.11
N SER A 56 12.20 9.99 0.70
CA SER A 56 11.55 8.79 0.21
C SER A 56 10.26 9.11 -0.54
N ARG A 57 9.98 8.31 -1.57
CA ARG A 57 8.72 8.45 -2.28
C ARG A 57 7.61 7.80 -1.46
N LYS A 58 6.68 8.63 -1.01
CA LYS A 58 5.47 8.24 -0.28
C LYS A 58 4.21 8.36 -1.16
N PHE A 59 3.25 7.49 -0.94
CA PHE A 59 1.97 7.44 -1.65
C PHE A 59 0.84 7.34 -0.65
N PHE A 60 -0.10 8.28 -0.72
CA PHE A 60 -1.26 8.35 0.15
C PHE A 60 -2.53 8.30 -0.70
N TYR A 61 -3.44 7.41 -0.36
CA TYR A 61 -4.69 7.19 -1.07
C TYR A 61 -5.83 7.30 -0.07
N ARG A 62 -7.00 7.82 -0.49
CA ARG A 62 -8.15 8.04 0.41
C ARG A 62 -9.12 6.87 0.50
N SER A 63 -8.94 5.84 -0.33
CA SER A 63 -9.73 4.60 -0.28
C SER A 63 -9.01 3.46 -1.02
N ALA A 64 -9.42 2.22 -0.75
CA ALA A 64 -8.95 1.03 -1.44
C ALA A 64 -9.18 1.10 -2.96
N ASP A 65 -10.35 1.59 -3.40
CA ASP A 65 -10.65 1.74 -4.84
C ASP A 65 -9.71 2.76 -5.52
N ILE A 66 -9.35 3.83 -4.82
CA ILE A 66 -8.44 4.85 -5.36
C ILE A 66 -7.00 4.34 -5.40
N LEU A 67 -6.57 3.58 -4.38
CA LEU A 67 -5.32 2.84 -4.42
C LEU A 67 -5.30 1.89 -5.63
N ALA A 68 -6.31 1.05 -5.79
CA ALA A 68 -6.41 0.10 -6.90
C ALA A 68 -6.40 0.78 -8.27
N GLY A 69 -7.11 1.91 -8.43
CA GLY A 69 -7.18 2.66 -9.68
C GLY A 69 -5.89 3.41 -10.03
N ASN A 70 -5.08 3.78 -9.03
CA ASN A 70 -3.90 4.65 -9.21
C ASN A 70 -2.58 3.98 -8.80
N TYR A 71 -2.57 2.66 -8.57
CA TYR A 71 -1.38 1.95 -8.11
C TYR A 71 -0.21 2.01 -9.11
N ALA A 72 -0.48 2.28 -10.40
CA ALA A 72 0.52 2.40 -11.46
C ALA A 72 1.60 3.46 -11.17
N HIS A 73 1.34 4.42 -10.27
CA HIS A 73 2.33 5.38 -9.81
C HIS A 73 3.50 4.72 -9.06
N ILE A 74 3.26 3.61 -8.38
CA ILE A 74 4.25 2.85 -7.61
C ILE A 74 5.30 2.20 -8.54
N PRO A 75 4.94 1.33 -9.50
CA PRO A 75 5.95 0.72 -10.38
C PRO A 75 6.63 1.75 -11.29
N ASN A 76 5.94 2.83 -11.68
CA ASN A 76 6.58 3.93 -12.42
C ASN A 76 7.70 4.61 -11.61
N HIS A 77 7.48 4.83 -10.32
CA HIS A 77 8.54 5.27 -9.42
C HIS A 77 9.64 4.21 -9.30
N LEU A 78 9.33 2.93 -9.03
CA LEU A 78 10.36 1.89 -8.85
C LEU A 78 11.30 1.78 -10.06
N LEU A 79 10.75 1.86 -11.27
CA LEU A 79 11.54 1.84 -12.52
C LEU A 79 12.44 3.07 -12.69
N SER A 80 12.03 4.24 -12.18
CA SER A 80 12.79 5.50 -12.25
C SER A 80 13.60 5.80 -10.98
N CYS A 81 13.42 5.02 -9.92
CA CYS A 81 14.02 5.25 -8.61
C CYS A 81 15.54 5.07 -8.69
N ALA A 82 16.30 6.12 -8.37
CA ALA A 82 17.76 6.07 -8.42
C ALA A 82 18.35 5.07 -7.42
N ALA A 83 17.70 4.88 -6.27
CA ALA A 83 18.14 3.95 -5.24
C ALA A 83 17.67 2.50 -5.44
N ALA A 84 16.75 2.25 -6.38
CA ALA A 84 16.27 0.90 -6.66
C ALA A 84 17.33 0.08 -7.43
N PRO A 85 17.64 -1.16 -6.99
CA PRO A 85 18.59 -2.04 -7.67
C PRO A 85 18.25 -2.29 -9.14
N ALA A 86 19.27 -2.42 -9.98
CA ALA A 86 19.08 -2.72 -11.41
C ALA A 86 18.34 -4.06 -11.62
N SER A 87 18.66 -5.09 -10.82
CA SER A 87 18.01 -6.41 -10.87
C SER A 87 16.50 -6.33 -10.63
N LEU A 88 16.07 -5.48 -9.70
CA LEU A 88 14.65 -5.22 -9.44
C LEU A 88 13.97 -4.60 -10.65
N LYS A 89 14.61 -3.60 -11.29
CA LYS A 89 14.06 -2.92 -12.47
C LYS A 89 13.94 -3.88 -13.66
N THR A 90 14.92 -4.75 -13.86
CA THR A 90 14.87 -5.82 -14.86
C THR A 90 13.69 -6.73 -14.60
N THR A 91 13.55 -7.24 -13.37
CA THR A 91 12.46 -8.13 -12.96
C THR A 91 11.09 -7.47 -13.17
N LEU A 92 10.92 -6.21 -12.73
CA LEU A 92 9.67 -5.46 -12.96
C LEU A 92 9.36 -5.30 -14.44
N THR A 93 10.36 -5.05 -15.28
CA THR A 93 10.18 -4.88 -16.72
C THR A 93 9.72 -6.18 -17.38
N GLU A 94 10.34 -7.31 -17.03
CA GLU A 94 9.95 -8.64 -17.52
C GLU A 94 8.54 -9.04 -17.08
N LEU A 95 8.19 -8.77 -15.82
CA LEU A 95 6.85 -9.02 -15.29
C LEU A 95 5.81 -8.11 -15.95
N LYS A 96 6.15 -6.85 -16.22
CA LYS A 96 5.25 -5.87 -16.86
C LYS A 96 4.82 -6.29 -18.26
N GLN A 97 5.70 -6.95 -19.03
CA GLN A 97 5.38 -7.43 -20.38
C GLN A 97 4.21 -8.42 -20.38
N ARG A 98 4.11 -9.26 -19.34
CA ARG A 98 3.06 -10.27 -19.21
C ARG A 98 1.87 -9.79 -18.38
N HIS A 99 2.01 -8.67 -17.68
CA HIS A 99 1.00 -8.14 -16.76
C HIS A 99 -0.37 -7.95 -17.41
N GLN A 100 -0.43 -7.33 -18.60
CA GLN A 100 -1.71 -7.08 -19.27
C GLN A 100 -2.45 -8.39 -19.56
N THR A 101 -1.79 -9.38 -20.16
CA THR A 101 -2.39 -10.68 -20.46
C THR A 101 -2.81 -11.41 -19.18
N GLN A 102 -1.93 -11.47 -18.18
CA GLN A 102 -2.22 -12.13 -16.89
C GLN A 102 -3.40 -11.47 -16.16
N LYS A 103 -3.53 -10.14 -16.23
CA LYS A 103 -4.62 -9.42 -15.58
C LYS A 103 -6.00 -9.82 -16.13
N HIS A 104 -6.08 -10.16 -17.42
CA HIS A 104 -7.34 -10.63 -18.03
C HIS A 104 -7.72 -12.04 -17.58
N HIS A 105 -6.78 -12.82 -17.06
CA HIS A 105 -7.02 -14.18 -16.56
C HIS A 105 -7.38 -14.23 -15.08
N LEU A 106 -7.29 -13.10 -14.35
CA LEU A 106 -7.72 -13.03 -12.96
C LEU A 106 -9.24 -13.14 -12.85
N HIS A 107 -9.76 -13.76 -11.79
CA HIS A 107 -11.19 -13.76 -11.57
C HIS A 107 -11.66 -12.33 -11.26
N LYS A 108 -12.89 -12.04 -11.69
CA LYS A 108 -13.50 -10.74 -11.47
C LYS A 108 -13.61 -10.49 -9.97
N GLY A 109 -12.87 -9.50 -9.48
CA GLY A 109 -12.88 -9.11 -8.07
C GLY A 109 -11.59 -9.43 -7.31
N ASP A 110 -10.76 -10.35 -7.79
CA ASP A 110 -9.52 -10.77 -7.10
C ASP A 110 -8.60 -9.58 -6.82
N GLN A 111 -8.30 -8.80 -7.86
CA GLN A 111 -7.47 -7.61 -7.73
C GLN A 111 -8.09 -6.58 -6.77
N LYS A 112 -9.42 -6.47 -6.72
CA LYS A 112 -10.11 -5.59 -5.77
C LYS A 112 -9.91 -6.09 -4.33
N SER A 113 -10.10 -7.39 -4.10
CA SER A 113 -9.87 -8.03 -2.80
C SER A 113 -8.44 -7.84 -2.33
N PHE A 114 -7.46 -7.96 -3.22
CA PHE A 114 -6.06 -7.67 -2.92
C PHE A 114 -5.88 -6.25 -2.39
N PHE A 115 -6.31 -5.23 -3.13
CA PHE A 115 -6.13 -3.84 -2.69
C PHE A 115 -6.96 -3.50 -1.44
N GLN A 116 -8.09 -4.16 -1.23
CA GLN A 116 -8.84 -4.07 0.02
C GLN A 116 -8.05 -4.65 1.20
N ASN A 117 -7.38 -5.81 1.02
CA ASN A 117 -6.53 -6.41 2.05
C ASN A 117 -5.37 -5.48 2.42
N ILE A 118 -4.67 -4.92 1.42
CA ILE A 118 -3.60 -3.96 1.63
C ILE A 118 -4.12 -2.72 2.38
N TRP A 119 -5.25 -2.17 1.93
CA TRP A 119 -5.89 -1.03 2.58
C TRP A 119 -6.21 -1.29 4.05
N ASN A 120 -6.84 -2.43 4.34
CA ASN A 120 -7.19 -2.82 5.71
C ASN A 120 -5.95 -2.93 6.59
N ARG A 121 -4.87 -3.56 6.11
CA ARG A 121 -3.62 -3.70 6.89
C ARG A 121 -3.00 -2.34 7.20
N LEU A 122 -2.97 -1.42 6.23
CA LEU A 122 -2.45 -0.06 6.44
C LEU A 122 -3.21 0.72 7.52
N HIS A 123 -4.52 0.48 7.66
CA HIS A 123 -5.38 1.23 8.59
C HIS A 123 -5.66 0.49 9.91
N GLN A 124 -5.47 -0.83 9.95
CA GLN A 124 -5.55 -1.62 11.18
C GLN A 124 -4.36 -1.33 12.10
N GLU A 125 -3.18 -1.03 11.55
CA GLU A 125 -2.01 -0.55 12.32
C GLU A 125 -2.25 0.83 12.99
N SER A 126 -3.37 1.52 12.71
CA SER A 126 -3.73 2.79 13.35
C SER A 126 -4.81 2.65 14.45
N ASN A 127 -5.39 1.46 14.65
CA ASN A 127 -6.58 1.28 15.51
C ASN A 127 -6.29 0.54 16.82
N GLU A 128 -5.02 0.47 17.25
CA GLU A 128 -4.62 -0.11 18.53
C GLU A 128 -4.70 0.89 19.71
N ASP A 129 -5.64 1.85 19.68
CA ASP A 129 -5.86 2.80 20.78
C ASP A 129 -7.33 3.18 21.03
N GLU A 130 -8.36 2.38 20.70
CA GLU A 130 -9.75 2.69 21.13
C GLU A 130 -10.61 1.46 21.45
N THR A 131 -10.12 0.53 22.28
CA THR A 131 -11.00 -0.46 22.94
C THR A 131 -10.59 -0.72 24.39
N MET A 132 -10.76 0.28 25.26
CA MET A 132 -10.94 0.03 26.68
C MET A 132 -11.79 1.13 27.33
N GLY A 133 -13.11 0.91 27.34
CA GLY A 133 -14.05 1.88 27.89
C GLY A 133 -15.49 1.41 27.95
N GLU A 134 -15.76 0.13 28.20
CA GLU A 134 -17.08 -0.30 28.66
C GLU A 134 -16.92 -0.89 30.07
N VAL A 135 -16.91 -0.01 31.07
CA VAL A 135 -17.13 -0.40 32.46
C VAL A 135 -18.62 -0.31 32.69
N GLY A 136 -19.29 -1.46 32.62
CA GLY A 136 -20.60 -1.61 33.24
C GLY A 136 -20.47 -1.46 34.75
N GLN A 137 -21.34 -0.65 35.36
CA GLN A 137 -21.76 -0.89 36.73
C GLN A 137 -23.14 -0.27 37.03
N VAL A 138 -24.03 -1.19 37.38
CA VAL A 138 -25.13 -1.15 38.36
C VAL A 138 -26.29 -0.17 38.20
N ALA A 139 -27.43 -0.73 37.79
CA ALA A 139 -28.71 -0.37 38.39
C ALA A 139 -28.73 -0.87 39.83
N GLU A 140 -29.12 -0.02 40.79
CA GLU A 140 -29.91 -0.40 41.95
C GLU A 140 -30.40 0.85 42.73
N ILE A 141 -31.72 0.87 42.92
CA ILE A 141 -32.63 1.66 43.80
C ILE A 141 -32.68 3.19 43.70
#